data_AF-A0A402AM00-F1
#
_entry.id   AF-A0A402AM00-F1
#
_cell.length_a   1.000
_cell.length_b   1.000
_cell.length_c   1.000
_cell.angle_alpha   90.00
_cell.angle_beta   90.00
_cell.angle_gamma   90.00
#
_symmetry.space_group_name_H-M   'P 1'
#
loop_
_entity.id
_entity.type
_entity.pdbx_description
1 polymer ?
#
loop_
_entity_poly.entity_id
_entity_poly.type
_entity_poly.pdbx_seq_one_letter_code
_entity_poly.pdbx_strand_id
1 'polypeptide(L)'
;MSFLSYPTTAEQEKLLTTAAELADRFAERAARYDWEGHFPIENFKDLHEAGYLTLSLPRELGGQGASLLDLVHAQYRLAQGMPQRRWS
;
A
#
# COMPACT_ATOMS: atom_id res chain seq x y z
N MET A 1 -12.26 7.18 11.90
CA MET A 1 -12.63 5.86 12.47
C MET A 1 -11.36 5.19 12.95
N SER A 2 -11.20 4.96 14.26
CA SER A 2 -10.02 4.30 14.82
C SER A 2 -10.24 2.78 14.81
N PHE A 3 -9.61 2.09 13.86
CA PHE A 3 -9.50 0.63 13.89
C PHE A 3 -8.56 0.28 15.05
N LEU A 4 -9.15 -0.24 16.13
CA LEU A 4 -8.56 -0.56 17.43
C LEU A 4 -7.07 -0.96 17.39
N SER A 5 -6.31 -0.43 18.35
CA SER A 5 -4.92 -0.74 18.71
C SER A 5 -4.42 -2.09 18.18
N TYR A 6 -3.87 -2.06 16.98
CA TYR A 6 -3.10 -3.15 16.43
C TYR A 6 -1.75 -3.15 17.17
N PRO A 7 -1.35 -4.21 17.89
CA PRO A 7 -0.05 -4.24 18.53
C PRO A 7 1.03 -4.24 17.44
N THR A 8 1.64 -3.08 17.21
CA THR A 8 2.66 -2.92 16.18
C THR A 8 3.98 -3.41 16.71
N THR A 9 4.36 -4.63 16.31
CA THR A 9 5.78 -4.97 16.25
C THR A 9 6.51 -3.97 15.34
N ALA A 10 7.82 -3.81 15.51
CA ALA A 10 8.61 -2.89 14.68
C ALA A 10 8.46 -3.18 13.16
N GLU A 11 8.28 -4.45 12.79
CA GLU A 11 8.05 -4.88 11.41
C GLU A 11 6.70 -4.39 10.87
N GLN A 12 5.64 -4.45 11.69
CA GLN A 12 4.31 -3.98 11.30
C GLN A 12 4.26 -2.45 11.18
N GLU A 13 4.95 -1.73 12.08
CA GLU A 13 5.09 -0.27 11.98
C GLU A 13 5.81 0.13 10.70
N LYS A 14 6.93 -0.53 10.37
CA LYS A 14 7.67 -0.31 9.12
C LYS A 14 6.80 -0.54 7.88
N LEU A 15 5.99 -1.60 7.89
CA LEU A 15 5.05 -1.91 6.82
C LEU A 15 3.99 -0.81 6.65
N LEU A 16 3.43 -0.31 7.75
CA LEU A 16 2.45 0.78 7.72
C LEU A 16 3.05 2.10 7.24
N THR A 17 4.28 2.42 7.67
CA THR A 17 5.02 3.59 7.19
C THR A 17 5.30 3.48 5.70
N THR A 18 5.73 2.31 5.22
CA THR A 18 5.94 2.07 3.79
C THR A 18 4.65 2.25 2.99
N ALA A 19 3.54 1.70 3.48
CA ALA A 19 2.22 1.87 2.85
C ALA A 19 1.76 3.34 2.84
N ALA A 20 2.09 4.09 3.89
CA ALA A 20 1.79 5.52 3.99
C ALA A 20 2.57 6.35 2.96
N GLU A 21 3.89 6.13 2.86
CA GLU A 21 4.74 6.83 1.89
C GLU A 21 4.31 6.54 0.45
N LEU A 22 3.96 5.29 0.15
CA LEU A 22 3.42 4.91 -1.16
C LEU A 22 2.08 5.59 -1.44
N ALA A 23 1.19 5.63 -0.44
CA ALA A 23 -0.10 6.31 -0.55
C ALA A 23 0.08 7.80 -0.91
N ASP A 24 1.01 8.49 -0.25
CA ASP A 24 1.27 9.91 -0.48
C ASP A 24 1.81 10.14 -1.91
N ARG A 25 2.75 9.30 -2.38
CA ARG A 25 3.22 9.33 -3.78
C ARG A 25 2.12 9.05 -4.80
N PHE A 26 1.19 8.15 -4.47
CA PHE A 26 0.09 7.82 -5.38
C PHE A 26 -0.93 8.96 -5.45
N ALA A 27 -1.17 9.64 -4.33
CA ALA A 27 -2.05 10.80 -4.28
C ALA A 27 -1.55 11.94 -5.17
N GLU A 28 -0.24 12.19 -5.22
CA GLU A 28 0.38 13.19 -6.11
C GLU A 28 0.09 12.90 -7.60
N ARG A 29 0.09 11.62 -7.98
CA ARG A 29 -0.11 11.19 -9.37
C ARG A 29 -1.57 10.86 -9.71
N ALA A 30 -2.43 10.76 -8.69
CA ALA A 30 -3.82 10.30 -8.83
C ALA A 30 -4.59 11.17 -9.84
N ALA A 31 -4.48 12.49 -9.73
CA ALA A 31 -5.19 13.41 -10.63
C ALA A 31 -4.79 13.23 -12.11
N ARG A 32 -3.50 12.94 -12.39
CA ARG A 32 -3.01 12.69 -13.75
C ARG A 32 -3.60 11.39 -14.30
N TYR A 33 -3.52 10.31 -13.54
CA TYR A 33 -4.04 9.00 -13.98
C TYR A 33 -5.57 9.00 -14.13
N ASP A 34 -6.29 9.72 -13.26
CA ASP A 34 -7.75 9.88 -13.38
C ASP A 34 -8.16 10.61 -14.66
N TRP A 35 -7.39 11.65 -15.05
CA TRP A 35 -7.63 12.44 -16.25
C TRP A 35 -7.24 11.70 -17.53
N GLU A 36 -6.09 11.03 -17.53
CA GLU A 36 -5.60 10.28 -18.69
C GLU A 36 -6.36 8.96 -18.90
N GLY A 37 -6.94 8.38 -17.85
CA GLY A 37 -7.61 7.07 -17.91
C GLY A 37 -6.64 5.91 -18.11
N HIS A 38 -5.37 6.11 -17.79
CA HIS A 38 -4.28 5.15 -18.01
C HIS A 38 -4.02 4.30 -16.77
N PHE A 39 -3.52 3.08 -16.99
CA PHE A 39 -3.05 2.22 -15.92
C PHE A 39 -1.81 2.81 -15.23
N PRO A 40 -1.73 2.86 -13.88
CA PRO A 40 -0.68 3.55 -13.16
C PRO A 40 0.61 2.70 -13.06
N ILE A 41 1.33 2.57 -14.17
CA ILE A 41 2.56 1.76 -14.27
C ILE A 41 3.63 2.22 -13.25
N GLU A 42 3.75 3.53 -13.02
CA GLU A 42 4.71 4.07 -12.05
C GLU A 42 4.39 3.63 -10.61
N ASN A 43 3.10 3.51 -10.27
CA ASN A 43 2.69 3.03 -8.95
C ASN A 43 3.07 1.56 -8.75
N PHE A 44 2.94 0.72 -9.80
CA PHE A 44 3.39 -0.67 -9.75
C PHE A 44 4.90 -0.79 -9.59
N LYS A 45 5.67 0.09 -10.23
CA LYS A 45 7.12 0.15 -10.06
C LYS A 45 7.48 0.51 -8.62
N ASP A 46 6.83 1.52 -8.04
CA ASP A 46 7.06 1.91 -6.64
C ASP A 46 6.72 0.77 -5.66
N LEU A 47 5.64 0.01 -5.91
CA LEU A 47 5.28 -1.17 -5.10
C LEU A 47 6.35 -2.26 -5.17
N HIS A 48 6.93 -2.48 -6.36
CA HIS A 48 7.99 -3.46 -6.55
C HIS A 48 9.27 -3.04 -5.82
N GLU A 49 9.70 -1.79 -5.98
CA GLU A 49 10.90 -1.24 -5.34
C GLU A 49 10.78 -1.22 -3.81
N ALA A 50 9.58 -0.97 -3.28
CA ALA A 50 9.30 -1.02 -1.85
C ALA A 50 9.21 -2.45 -1.28
N GLY A 51 9.29 -3.49 -2.11
CA GLY A 51 9.09 -4.89 -1.69
C GLY A 51 7.67 -5.18 -1.22
N TYR A 52 6.70 -4.32 -1.57
CA TYR A 52 5.31 -4.43 -1.14
C TYR A 52 4.62 -5.65 -1.74
N LEU A 53 5.01 -6.04 -2.96
CA LEU A 53 4.42 -7.17 -3.69
C LEU A 53 4.80 -8.55 -3.10
N THR A 54 5.79 -8.61 -2.21
CA THR A 54 6.25 -9.86 -1.58
C THR A 54 5.88 -9.95 -0.10
N LEU A 55 5.02 -9.04 0.40
CA LEU A 55 4.62 -8.97 1.80
C LEU A 55 4.08 -10.31 2.33
N SER A 56 3.18 -10.94 1.58
CA SER A 56 2.50 -12.19 1.97
C SER A 56 3.34 -13.45 1.78
N LEU A 57 4.46 -13.35 1.07
CA LEU A 57 5.29 -14.53 0.78
C LEU A 57 6.01 -15.00 2.05
N PRO A 58 6.17 -16.31 2.25
CA PRO A 58 7.02 -16.85 3.30
C PRO A 58 8.45 -16.30 3.20
N ARG A 59 9.10 -16.11 4.35
CA ARG A 59 10.50 -15.63 4.40
C ARG A 59 11.47 -16.55 3.66
N GLU A 60 11.19 -17.85 3.65
CA GLU A 60 11.98 -18.87 2.91
C GLU A 60 11.97 -18.65 1.38
N LEU A 61 10.95 -17.97 0.86
CA LEU A 61 10.82 -17.62 -0.56
C LEU A 61 11.22 -16.16 -0.84
N GLY A 62 11.90 -15.50 0.10
CA GLY A 62 12.32 -14.10 -0.02
C GLY A 62 11.20 -13.08 0.26
N GLY A 63 10.11 -13.52 0.90
CA GLY A 63 9.02 -12.66 1.34
C GLY A 63 9.18 -12.08 2.75
N GLN A 64 8.18 -11.32 3.20
CA GLN A 64 8.19 -10.70 4.53
C GLN A 64 7.39 -11.51 5.57
N GLY A 65 6.64 -12.52 5.14
CA GLY A 65 5.83 -13.38 6.02
C GLY A 65 4.69 -12.63 6.70
N ALA A 66 4.18 -11.56 6.08
CA ALA A 66 3.09 -10.77 6.63
C ALA A 66 1.81 -11.61 6.75
N SER A 67 1.13 -11.49 7.88
CA SER A 67 -0.16 -12.14 8.07
C SER A 67 -1.24 -11.50 7.19
N LEU A 68 -2.37 -12.19 7.03
CA LEU A 68 -3.53 -11.62 6.32
C LEU A 68 -3.95 -10.28 6.91
N LEU A 69 -3.87 -10.13 8.23
CA LEU A 69 -4.29 -8.92 8.92
C LEU A 69 -3.34 -7.75 8.66
N ASP A 70 -2.03 -8.02 8.61
CA ASP A 70 -1.02 -7.03 8.22
C ASP A 70 -1.25 -6.54 6.79
N LEU A 71 -1.59 -7.45 5.86
CA LEU A 71 -1.91 -7.10 4.48
C LEU A 71 -3.16 -6.23 4.37
N VAL A 72 -4.22 -6.55 5.12
CA VAL A 72 -5.45 -5.76 5.12
C VAL A 72 -5.16 -4.35 5.65
N HIS A 73 -4.37 -4.22 6.70
CA HIS A 73 -3.97 -2.93 7.23
C HIS A 73 -3.11 -2.13 6.24
N ALA A 74 -2.12 -2.77 5.61
CA ALA A 74 -1.29 -2.17 4.56
C ALA A 74 -2.15 -1.64 3.40
N GLN A 75 -3.04 -2.50 2.88
CA GLN A 75 -3.93 -2.16 1.77
C GLN A 75 -4.90 -1.05 2.14
N TYR A 76 -5.45 -1.07 3.36
CA TYR A 76 -6.30 0.01 3.83
C TYR A 76 -5.56 1.34 3.90
N ARG A 77 -4.31 1.36 4.39
CA ARG A 77 -3.49 2.58 4.43
C ARG A 77 -3.10 3.05 3.03
N LEU A 78 -2.72 2.13 2.14
CA LEU A 78 -2.36 2.39 0.75
C LEU A 78 -3.55 3.00 -0.02
N ALA A 79 -4.74 2.45 0.17
CA ALA A 79 -5.96 2.90 -0.48
C ALA A 79 -6.35 4.34 -0.14
N GLN A 80 -5.93 4.87 1.01
CA GLN A 80 -6.17 6.28 1.36
C GLN A 80 -5.48 7.25 0.39
N GLY A 81 -4.41 6.82 -0.29
CA GLY A 81 -3.73 7.60 -1.32
C GLY A 81 -4.33 7.48 -2.72
N MET A 82 -5.31 6.58 -2.91
CA MET A 82 -5.99 6.38 -4.18
C MET A 82 -7.42 6.90 -4.07
N PRO A 83 -7.71 8.17 -4.42
CA PRO A 83 -9.08 8.65 -4.44
C PRO A 83 -9.90 7.81 -5.43
N GLN A 84 -10.89 7.08 -4.94
CA GLN A 84 -11.85 6.40 -5.80
C GLN A 84 -12.62 7.43 -6.64
N ARG A 85 -12.61 7.25 -7.96
CA ARG A 85 -13.50 7.96 -8.89
C ARG A 85 -14.94 7.86 -8.37
N ARG A 86 -15.54 9.00 -8.00
CA ARG A 86 -16.99 9.11 -7.83
C ARG A 86 -17.58 9.10 -9.23
N TRP A 87 -18.15 7.97 -9.65
CA TRP A 87 -18.97 7.92 -10.86
C TRP A 87 -20.17 8.84 -10.64
N SER A 88 -20.21 9.94 -11.37
CA SER A 88 -21.38 10.83 -11.54
C SER A 88 -22.04 10.53 -12.87
#